data_AF-A0A715WRC0-F1
#
_entry.id   AF-A0A715WRC0-F1
#
_cell.length_a   1.000
_cell.length_b   1.000
_cell.length_c   1.000
_cell.angle_alpha   90.00
_cell.angle_beta   90.00
_cell.angle_gamma   90.00
#
_symmetry.space_group_name_H-M   'P 1'
#
loop_
_entity.id
_entity.type
_entity.pdbx_description
1 polymer ?
#
loop_
_entity_poly.entity_id
_entity_poly.type
_entity_poly.pdbx_seq_one_letter_code
_entity_poly.pdbx_strand_id
1 'polypeptide(L)'
;MSYNGANTTVIRSKTGFLTSVVFDEGEAVISAKAGFPAGWEITTDDNVVYINPRPVVQEQEGDEGEKLKKVFQPTEKEWDTNLFVRTTKRIYSLDLILLSEEKQAQPAYVVQFRYPSEIAKKNAEEVRLAKEKQEKLRQKKLISESFEKADAPKNWDYFMRVNEKYDSRRIAPDFAYDNGIFTFLGFNSG
;
A
#
# COMPACT_ATOMS: atom_id res chain seq x y z
N MET A 1 -15.80 -4.12 -3.13
CA MET A 1 -15.72 -5.57 -3.43
C MET A 1 -14.27 -6.04 -3.31
N SER A 2 -14.00 -7.28 -2.91
CA SER A 2 -12.62 -7.80 -2.88
C SER A 2 -12.17 -8.17 -4.29
N TYR A 3 -11.04 -7.64 -4.72
CA TYR A 3 -10.48 -7.93 -6.03
C TYR A 3 -9.94 -9.37 -6.10
N ASN A 4 -10.28 -10.04 -7.20
CA ASN A 4 -9.69 -11.30 -7.64
C ASN A 4 -9.61 -11.29 -9.17
N GLY A 5 -8.41 -11.42 -9.73
CA GLY A 5 -8.18 -11.36 -11.18
C GLY A 5 -8.78 -12.51 -11.99
N ALA A 6 -9.19 -13.60 -11.33
CA ALA A 6 -9.91 -14.71 -11.97
C ALA A 6 -11.43 -14.52 -11.96
N ASN A 7 -11.95 -13.54 -11.22
CA ASN A 7 -13.38 -13.37 -11.01
C ASN A 7 -13.92 -12.21 -11.83
N THR A 8 -15.13 -12.39 -12.36
CA THR A 8 -15.90 -11.30 -12.95
C THR A 8 -16.66 -10.55 -11.86
N THR A 9 -16.75 -9.22 -12.01
CA THR A 9 -17.50 -8.36 -11.08
C THR A 9 -18.76 -7.84 -11.75
N VAL A 10 -19.91 -8.08 -11.14
CA VAL A 10 -21.20 -7.59 -11.64
C VAL A 10 -21.39 -6.11 -11.28
N ILE A 11 -21.63 -5.29 -12.29
CA ILE A 11 -21.90 -3.87 -12.19
C ILE A 11 -23.34 -3.63 -12.66
N ARG A 12 -24.19 -3.19 -11.75
CA ARG A 12 -25.59 -2.87 -12.05
C ARG A 12 -25.71 -1.40 -12.38
N SER A 13 -26.07 -1.09 -13.63
CA SER A 13 -26.25 0.28 -14.10
C SER A 13 -27.71 0.52 -14.47
N LYS A 14 -28.14 1.77 -14.52
CA LYS A 14 -29.52 2.14 -14.87
C LYS A 14 -29.50 3.37 -15.77
N THR A 15 -30.39 3.40 -16.77
CA THR A 15 -30.53 4.55 -17.68
C THR A 15 -30.79 5.83 -16.87
N GLY A 16 -30.09 6.91 -17.23
CA GLY A 16 -30.16 8.19 -16.52
C GLY A 16 -29.29 8.28 -15.26
N PHE A 17 -28.57 7.22 -14.88
CA PHE A 17 -27.65 7.20 -13.74
C PHE A 17 -26.23 6.88 -14.19
N LEU A 18 -25.26 7.53 -13.55
CA LEU A 18 -23.84 7.31 -13.78
C LEU A 18 -23.29 6.33 -12.76
N THR A 19 -22.60 5.29 -13.23
CA THR A 19 -21.85 4.36 -12.38
C THR A 19 -20.36 4.64 -12.51
N SER A 20 -19.69 4.81 -11.38
CA SER A 20 -18.23 5.02 -11.32
C SER A 20 -17.55 3.80 -10.71
N VAL A 21 -16.56 3.26 -11.40
CA VAL A 21 -15.69 2.19 -10.90
C VAL A 21 -14.34 2.81 -10.58
N VAL A 22 -13.96 2.79 -9.30
CA VAL A 22 -12.74 3.39 -8.79
C VAL A 22 -11.74 2.29 -8.45
N PHE A 23 -10.57 2.37 -9.06
CA PHE A 23 -9.46 1.45 -8.89
C PHE A 23 -8.49 1.94 -7.79
N ASP A 24 -7.43 1.18 -7.52
CA ASP A 24 -6.42 1.52 -6.51
C ASP A 24 -5.80 2.90 -6.78
N GLU A 25 -5.50 3.69 -5.74
CA GLU A 25 -4.92 5.04 -5.90
C GLU A 25 -3.57 5.03 -6.63
N GLY A 26 -2.85 3.91 -6.62
CA GLY A 26 -1.58 3.78 -7.32
C GLY A 26 -1.68 3.21 -8.74
N GLU A 27 -2.88 3.04 -9.30
CA GLU A 27 -3.05 2.53 -10.67
C GLU A 27 -3.81 3.49 -11.56
N ALA A 28 -3.43 3.57 -12.83
CA ALA A 28 -4.12 4.40 -13.83
C ALA A 28 -4.73 3.52 -14.91
N VAL A 29 -5.88 3.92 -15.46
CA VAL A 29 -6.59 3.21 -16.52
C VAL A 29 -5.86 3.43 -17.84
N ILE A 30 -5.47 2.33 -18.49
CA ILE A 30 -4.84 2.35 -19.81
C ILE A 30 -5.91 2.21 -20.91
N SER A 31 -6.90 1.36 -20.68
CA SER A 31 -7.99 1.15 -21.63
C SER A 31 -9.21 0.53 -20.96
N ALA A 32 -10.40 0.94 -21.39
CA ALA A 32 -11.67 0.33 -21.02
C ALA A 32 -12.47 0.03 -22.30
N LYS A 33 -12.90 -1.21 -22.48
CA LYS A 33 -13.60 -1.67 -23.69
C LYS A 33 -14.83 -2.50 -23.35
N ALA A 34 -15.99 -1.99 -23.74
CA ALA A 34 -17.25 -2.72 -23.63
C ALA A 34 -17.44 -3.67 -24.83
N GLY A 35 -18.12 -4.80 -24.62
CA GLY A 35 -18.53 -5.71 -25.68
C GLY A 35 -19.59 -5.09 -26.60
N PHE A 36 -20.38 -4.14 -26.08
CA PHE A 36 -21.37 -3.39 -26.83
C PHE A 36 -21.15 -1.86 -26.71
N PRO A 37 -20.13 -1.30 -27.36
CA PRO A 37 -19.72 0.09 -27.18
C PRO A 37 -20.76 1.12 -27.67
N ALA A 38 -21.65 0.74 -28.59
CA ALA A 38 -22.70 1.64 -29.06
C ALA A 38 -23.78 1.89 -27.98
N GLY A 39 -24.09 0.89 -27.16
CA GLY A 39 -25.11 0.97 -26.10
C GLY A 39 -24.58 1.44 -24.75
N TRP A 40 -23.26 1.64 -24.63
CA TRP A 40 -22.59 1.97 -23.38
C TRP A 40 -21.52 3.03 -23.61
N GLU A 41 -21.74 4.21 -23.07
CA GLU A 41 -20.72 5.25 -23.00
C GLU A 41 -19.77 4.93 -21.85
N ILE A 42 -18.50 4.73 -22.20
CA ILE A 42 -17.43 4.46 -21.26
C ILE A 42 -16.41 5.59 -21.36
N THR A 43 -16.22 6.32 -20.26
CA THR A 43 -15.18 7.34 -20.16
C THR A 43 -14.24 7.02 -19.00
N THR A 44 -13.02 7.54 -19.06
CA THR A 44 -11.96 7.22 -18.09
C THR A 44 -11.31 8.49 -17.59
N ASP A 45 -11.03 8.56 -16.29
CA ASP A 45 -10.30 9.66 -15.66
C ASP A 45 -9.36 9.08 -14.61
N ASP A 46 -8.05 9.15 -14.86
CA ASP A 46 -6.99 8.53 -14.04
C ASP A 46 -7.29 7.08 -13.62
N ASN A 47 -7.65 6.85 -12.36
CA ASN A 47 -7.97 5.55 -11.79
C ASN A 47 -9.48 5.24 -11.76
N VAL A 48 -10.30 5.99 -12.50
CA VAL A 48 -11.75 5.88 -12.52
C VAL A 48 -12.25 5.56 -13.92
N VAL A 49 -13.24 4.66 -14.00
CA VAL A 49 -14.04 4.41 -15.21
C VAL A 49 -15.49 4.78 -14.92
N TYR A 50 -16.05 5.61 -15.78
CA TYR A 50 -17.46 5.97 -15.77
C TYR A 50 -18.21 5.12 -16.79
N ILE A 51 -19.38 4.63 -16.38
CA ILE A 51 -20.20 3.71 -17.15
C ILE A 51 -21.61 4.30 -17.22
N ASN A 52 -22.10 4.51 -18.44
CA ASN A 52 -23.43 5.06 -18.66
C ASN A 52 -24.13 4.35 -19.83
N PRO A 53 -25.28 3.69 -19.60
CA PRO A 53 -26.09 3.15 -20.69
C PRO A 53 -26.61 4.26 -21.60
N ARG A 54 -26.51 4.09 -22.93
CA ARG A 54 -26.97 5.06 -23.93
C ARG A 54 -27.91 4.42 -24.96
N PRO A 55 -28.92 5.16 -25.44
CA PRO A 55 -29.72 4.74 -26.58
C PRO A 55 -28.86 4.62 -27.84
N VAL A 56 -29.16 3.65 -28.69
CA VAL A 56 -28.46 3.42 -29.97
C VAL A 56 -29.31 3.92 -31.12
N VAL A 57 -28.73 4.75 -31.99
CA VAL A 57 -29.38 5.17 -33.23
C VAL A 57 -28.81 4.36 -34.39
N GLN A 58 -29.67 3.70 -35.16
CA GLN A 58 -29.28 2.94 -36.36
C GLN A 58 -30.06 3.45 -37.57
N GLU A 59 -29.38 3.51 -38.72
CA GLU A 59 -30.04 3.75 -40.01
C GLU A 59 -30.52 2.42 -40.58
N GLN A 60 -31.80 2.34 -40.94
CA GLN A 60 -32.42 1.19 -41.58
C GLN A 60 -32.99 1.62 -42.92
N GLU A 61 -32.88 0.75 -43.91
CA GLU A 61 -33.48 0.95 -45.22
C GLU A 61 -34.95 0.51 -45.15
N GLY A 62 -35.87 1.43 -45.43
CA GLY A 62 -37.30 1.15 -45.51
C GLY A 62 -37.66 0.39 -46.78
N ASP A 63 -38.91 -0.07 -46.84
CA ASP A 63 -39.42 -0.89 -47.95
C ASP A 63 -39.29 -0.22 -49.34
N GLU A 64 -39.19 1.12 -49.38
CA GLU A 64 -39.03 1.93 -50.59
C GLU A 64 -37.59 2.48 -50.80
N GLY A 65 -36.59 1.97 -50.06
CA GLY A 65 -35.19 2.41 -50.16
C GLY A 65 -34.86 3.70 -49.39
N GLU A 66 -35.81 4.20 -48.59
CA GLU A 66 -35.59 5.38 -47.74
C GLU A 66 -34.72 5.03 -46.52
N LYS A 67 -33.77 5.91 -46.16
CA LYS A 67 -32.98 5.74 -44.94
C LYS A 67 -33.73 6.31 -43.73
N LEU A 68 -34.27 5.42 -42.90
CA LEU A 68 -34.96 5.76 -41.65
C LEU A 68 -34.02 5.63 -40.46
N LYS A 69 -34.02 6.63 -39.56
CA LYS A 69 -33.28 6.56 -38.29
C LYS A 69 -34.17 5.95 -37.21
N LYS A 70 -33.78 4.80 -36.68
CA LYS A 70 -34.46 4.13 -35.57
C LYS A 70 -33.64 4.25 -34.30
N VAL A 71 -34.29 4.69 -33.22
CA VAL A 71 -33.69 4.80 -31.89
C VAL A 71 -34.08 3.57 -31.08
N PHE A 72 -33.08 2.87 -30.56
CA PHE A 72 -33.24 1.73 -29.67
C PHE A 72 -32.90 2.17 -28.24
N GLN A 73 -33.89 2.12 -27.36
CA GLN A 73 -33.70 2.45 -25.96
C GLN A 73 -33.00 1.29 -25.23
N PRO A 74 -32.21 1.58 -24.18
CA PRO A 74 -31.60 0.53 -23.37
C PRO A 74 -32.67 -0.39 -22.73
N THR A 75 -32.61 -1.68 -23.06
CA THR A 75 -33.57 -2.69 -22.57
C THR A 75 -32.85 -3.73 -21.70
N GLU A 76 -33.45 -4.08 -20.55
CA GLU A 76 -32.92 -5.10 -19.62
C GLU A 76 -32.63 -6.42 -20.36
N LYS A 77 -31.53 -7.11 -20.03
CA LYS A 77 -31.00 -8.31 -20.69
C LYS A 77 -30.45 -8.12 -22.10
N GLU A 78 -31.08 -7.28 -22.93
CA GLU A 78 -30.62 -7.04 -24.30
C GLU A 78 -29.36 -6.16 -24.34
N TRP A 79 -29.21 -5.25 -23.38
CA TRP A 79 -28.03 -4.37 -23.25
C TRP A 79 -26.96 -4.94 -22.32
N ASP A 80 -27.20 -6.11 -21.71
CA ASP A 80 -26.20 -6.72 -20.83
C ASP A 80 -24.95 -7.08 -21.65
N THR A 81 -23.78 -6.67 -21.15
CA THR A 81 -22.52 -6.84 -21.87
C THR A 81 -21.35 -6.94 -20.90
N ASN A 82 -20.19 -7.32 -21.41
CA ASN A 82 -18.95 -7.31 -20.64
C ASN A 82 -18.20 -5.98 -20.82
N LEU A 83 -17.38 -5.64 -19.83
CA LEU A 83 -16.44 -4.53 -19.88
C LEU A 83 -15.08 -5.02 -19.38
N PHE A 84 -14.07 -4.91 -20.24
CA PHE A 84 -12.68 -5.17 -19.87
C PHE A 84 -11.96 -3.87 -19.60
N VAL A 85 -11.40 -3.74 -18.40
CA VAL A 85 -10.57 -2.60 -18.01
C VAL A 85 -9.15 -3.08 -17.78
N ARG A 86 -8.18 -2.44 -18.42
CA ARG A 86 -6.76 -2.65 -18.18
C ARG A 86 -6.19 -1.40 -17.52
N THR A 87 -5.56 -1.58 -16.36
CA THR A 87 -4.83 -0.54 -15.65
C THR A 87 -3.33 -0.78 -15.77
N THR A 88 -2.53 0.12 -15.19
CA THR A 88 -1.07 -0.06 -15.06
C THR A 88 -0.67 -1.25 -14.18
N LYS A 89 -1.56 -1.74 -13.30
CA LYS A 89 -1.28 -2.86 -12.40
C LYS A 89 -2.04 -4.14 -12.76
N ARG A 90 -3.28 -4.05 -13.24
CA ARG A 90 -4.25 -5.16 -13.24
C ARG A 90 -5.17 -5.14 -14.46
N ILE A 91 -5.88 -6.25 -14.63
CA ILE A 91 -6.94 -6.40 -15.62
C ILE A 91 -8.21 -6.77 -14.86
N TYR A 92 -9.30 -6.09 -15.19
CA TYR A 92 -10.61 -6.29 -14.60
C TYR A 92 -11.58 -6.76 -15.66
N SER A 93 -12.33 -7.81 -15.32
CA SER A 93 -13.45 -8.31 -16.10
C SER A 93 -14.73 -7.94 -15.36
N LEU A 94 -15.59 -7.16 -16.00
CA LEU A 94 -16.84 -6.67 -15.44
C LEU A 94 -18.02 -7.15 -16.27
N ASP A 95 -19.10 -7.57 -15.60
CA ASP A 95 -20.39 -7.85 -16.23
C ASP A 95 -21.30 -6.65 -16.00
N LEU A 96 -21.66 -5.95 -17.06
CA LEU A 96 -22.59 -4.83 -17.04
C LEU A 96 -24.00 -5.37 -17.18
N ILE A 97 -24.80 -5.17 -16.13
CA ILE A 97 -26.21 -5.55 -16.10
C ILE A 97 -27.04 -4.28 -16.08
N LEU A 98 -27.91 -4.12 -17.07
CA LEU A 98 -28.85 -3.00 -17.13
C LEU A 98 -30.07 -3.31 -16.28
N LEU A 99 -30.36 -2.44 -15.31
CA LEU A 99 -31.57 -2.53 -14.50
C LEU A 99 -32.78 -1.95 -15.26
N SER A 100 -33.90 -2.65 -15.22
CA SER A 100 -35.18 -2.15 -15.72
C SER A 100 -35.60 -0.85 -14.99
N GLU A 101 -36.20 0.08 -15.74
CA GLU A 101 -36.75 1.33 -15.19
C GLU A 101 -37.89 1.07 -14.21
N GLU A 102 -38.74 0.09 -14.53
CA GLU A 102 -39.93 -0.30 -13.76
C GLU A 102 -39.59 -0.91 -12.39
N LYS A 103 -38.41 -1.53 -12.29
CA LYS A 103 -37.93 -2.09 -11.02
C LYS A 103 -37.36 -0.99 -10.14
N GLN A 104 -37.77 -0.97 -8.87
CA GLN A 104 -37.16 -0.14 -7.81
C GLN A 104 -35.75 -0.61 -7.39
N ALA A 105 -35.02 -1.27 -8.29
CA ALA A 105 -33.65 -1.67 -8.04
C ALA A 105 -32.73 -0.44 -8.15
N GLN A 106 -31.86 -0.25 -7.15
CA GLN A 106 -30.89 0.84 -7.14
C GLN A 106 -29.66 0.48 -7.98
N PRO A 107 -29.20 1.36 -8.88
CA PRO A 107 -27.93 1.18 -9.57
C PRO A 107 -26.75 1.30 -8.60
N ALA A 108 -25.61 0.73 -8.99
CA ALA A 108 -24.37 0.97 -8.30
C ALA A 108 -23.82 2.35 -8.68
N TYR A 109 -23.80 3.29 -7.74
CA TYR A 109 -23.25 4.63 -8.01
C TYR A 109 -21.71 4.63 -8.02
N VAL A 110 -21.11 4.03 -6.98
CA VAL A 110 -19.66 3.98 -6.81
C VAL A 110 -19.27 2.57 -6.43
N VAL A 111 -18.39 1.96 -7.23
CA VAL A 111 -17.84 0.63 -7.00
C VAL A 111 -16.35 0.77 -6.73
N GLN A 112 -15.93 0.36 -5.54
CA GLN A 112 -14.52 0.36 -5.13
C GLN A 112 -14.02 -1.06 -4.90
N PHE A 113 -12.76 -1.30 -5.28
CA PHE A 113 -12.08 -2.57 -5.03
C PHE A 113 -11.24 -2.51 -3.75
N ARG A 114 -11.24 -3.61 -2.99
CA ARG A 114 -10.30 -3.87 -1.91
C ARG A 114 -9.28 -4.90 -2.39
N TYR A 115 -8.04 -4.80 -1.92
CA TYR A 115 -6.93 -5.63 -2.38
C TYR A 115 -6.29 -6.42 -1.22
N PRO A 116 -6.91 -7.54 -0.77
CA PRO A 116 -6.47 -8.25 0.44
C PRO A 116 -5.03 -8.77 0.38
N SER A 117 -4.57 -9.23 -0.77
CA SER A 117 -3.20 -9.73 -0.94
C SER A 117 -2.15 -8.64 -0.72
N GLU A 118 -2.42 -7.43 -1.18
CA GLU A 118 -1.51 -6.29 -1.02
C GLU A 118 -1.53 -5.76 0.42
N ILE A 119 -2.72 -5.74 1.04
CA ILE A 119 -2.85 -5.43 2.47
C ILE A 119 -2.05 -6.45 3.31
N ALA A 120 -2.17 -7.74 3.00
CA ALA A 120 -1.45 -8.79 3.71
C ALA A 120 0.07 -8.67 3.54
N LYS A 121 0.56 -8.40 2.33
CA LYS A 121 1.99 -8.16 2.06
C LYS A 121 2.51 -6.94 2.81
N LYS A 122 1.78 -5.83 2.78
CA LYS A 122 2.16 -4.60 3.49
C LYS A 122 2.25 -4.85 4.99
N ASN A 123 1.27 -5.52 5.57
CA ASN A 123 1.27 -5.86 6.99
C ASN A 123 2.44 -6.78 7.36
N ALA A 124 2.72 -7.79 6.52
CA ALA A 124 3.86 -8.69 6.75
C ALA A 124 5.20 -7.96 6.72
N GLU A 125 5.36 -7.00 5.80
CA GLU A 125 6.55 -6.16 5.71
C GLU A 125 6.70 -5.24 6.92
N GLU A 126 5.62 -4.58 7.36
CA GLU A 126 5.63 -3.73 8.55
C GLU A 126 6.01 -4.52 9.81
N VAL A 127 5.47 -5.73 9.97
CA VAL A 127 5.84 -6.64 11.06
C VAL A 127 7.31 -7.04 10.98
N ARG A 128 7.83 -7.33 9.78
CA ARG A 128 9.25 -7.66 9.58
C ARG A 128 10.15 -6.50 9.98
N LEU A 129 9.87 -5.30 9.49
CA LEU A 129 10.64 -4.09 9.81
C LEU A 129 10.59 -3.76 11.30
N ALA A 130 9.43 -3.91 11.94
CA ALA A 130 9.30 -3.72 13.38
C ALA A 130 10.16 -4.71 14.17
N LYS A 131 10.15 -5.99 13.78
CA LYS A 131 10.96 -7.03 14.40
C LYS A 131 12.46 -6.77 14.24
N GLU A 132 12.90 -6.37 13.04
CA GLU A 132 14.31 -6.01 12.80
C GLU A 132 14.75 -4.81 13.62
N LYS A 133 13.91 -3.78 13.73
CA LYS A 133 14.19 -2.60 14.56
C LYS A 133 14.31 -2.98 16.04
N GLN A 134 13.42 -3.85 16.52
CA GLN A 134 13.45 -4.34 17.90
C GLN A 134 14.71 -5.17 18.18
N GLU A 135 15.10 -6.05 17.26
CA GLU A 135 16.33 -6.84 17.42
C GLU A 135 17.57 -5.94 17.42
N LYS A 136 17.65 -4.96 16.51
CA LYS A 136 18.75 -3.97 16.51
C LYS A 136 18.82 -3.21 17.83
N LEU A 137 17.68 -2.82 18.40
CA LEU A 137 17.64 -2.14 19.69
C LEU A 137 18.12 -3.05 20.82
N ARG A 138 17.70 -4.32 20.81
CA ARG A 138 18.13 -5.34 21.77
C ARG A 138 19.64 -5.58 21.69
N GLN A 139 20.18 -5.73 20.48
CA GLN A 139 21.61 -5.90 20.24
C GLN A 139 22.40 -4.69 20.73
N LYS A 140 21.95 -3.47 20.41
CA LYS A 140 22.58 -2.23 20.92
C LYS A 140 22.61 -2.19 22.44
N LYS A 141 21.50 -2.58 23.10
CA LYS A 141 21.41 -2.63 24.56
C LYS A 141 22.36 -3.68 25.16
N LEU A 142 22.43 -4.87 24.56
CA LEU A 142 23.37 -5.91 24.99
C LEU A 142 24.82 -5.47 24.83
N ILE A 143 25.16 -4.82 23.72
CA ILE A 143 26.50 -4.27 23.50
C ILE A 143 26.81 -3.18 24.54
N SER A 144 25.90 -2.24 24.80
CA SER A 144 26.13 -1.20 25.82
C SER A 144 26.30 -1.79 27.22
N GLU A 145 25.46 -2.74 27.62
CA GLU A 145 25.60 -3.43 28.92
C GLU A 145 26.91 -4.20 29.03
N SER A 146 27.35 -4.84 27.93
CA SER A 146 28.65 -5.54 27.92
C SER A 146 29.83 -4.58 28.01
N PHE A 147 29.74 -3.41 27.38
CA PHE A 147 30.75 -2.35 27.44
C PHE A 147 30.84 -1.77 28.86
N GLU A 148 29.70 -1.43 29.48
CA GLU A 148 29.68 -0.94 30.87
C GLU A 148 30.28 -1.96 31.86
N LYS A 149 29.98 -3.25 31.69
CA LYS A 149 30.60 -4.31 32.52
C LYS A 149 32.09 -4.47 32.27
N ALA A 150 32.56 -4.25 31.04
CA ALA A 150 33.98 -4.31 30.71
C ALA A 150 34.77 -3.14 31.34
N ASP A 151 34.14 -1.97 31.51
CA ASP A 151 34.76 -0.80 32.15
C ASP A 151 34.77 -0.84 33.68
N ALA A 152 34.10 -1.81 34.30
CA ALA A 152 34.10 -1.95 35.75
C ALA A 152 35.51 -2.30 36.29
N PRO A 153 35.99 -1.62 37.35
CA PRO A 153 37.27 -1.94 38.00
C PRO A 153 37.31 -3.40 38.45
N LYS A 154 38.34 -4.15 38.01
CA LYS A 154 38.53 -5.56 38.37
C LYS A 154 39.60 -5.77 39.44
N ASN A 155 40.62 -4.92 39.44
CA ASN A 155 41.73 -5.03 40.36
C ASN A 155 42.11 -3.64 40.90
N TRP A 156 42.09 -3.53 42.22
CA TRP A 156 42.46 -2.34 42.98
C TRP A 156 43.79 -2.50 43.74
N ASP A 157 44.41 -3.69 43.69
CA ASP A 157 45.57 -4.06 44.51
C ASP A 157 46.88 -3.55 43.89
N TYR A 158 46.96 -2.23 43.69
CA TYR A 158 48.15 -1.54 43.23
C TYR A 158 48.96 -1.01 44.41
N PHE A 159 50.26 -1.31 44.40
CA PHE A 159 51.21 -0.80 45.39
C PHE A 159 52.21 0.12 44.71
N MET A 160 52.57 1.20 45.39
CA MET A 160 53.60 2.12 44.92
C MET A 160 54.66 2.35 45.99
N ARG A 161 55.86 2.74 45.54
CA ARG A 161 56.92 3.21 46.41
C ARG A 161 57.14 4.69 46.14
N VAL A 162 57.04 5.49 47.19
CA VAL A 162 57.38 6.91 47.15
C VAL A 162 58.78 7.11 47.70
N ASN A 163 59.57 7.96 47.05
CA ASN A 163 60.89 8.33 47.55
C ASN A 163 60.78 9.65 48.32
N GLU A 164 61.02 9.59 49.63
CA GLU A 164 60.94 10.76 50.52
C GLU A 164 62.08 11.75 50.31
N LYS A 165 63.29 11.26 50.02
CA LYS A 165 64.49 12.09 49.83
C LYS A 165 64.33 13.05 48.65
N TYR A 166 63.60 12.64 47.62
CA TYR A 166 63.34 13.43 46.41
C TYR A 166 61.89 13.91 46.30
N ASP A 167 61.10 13.77 47.38
CA ASP A 167 59.69 14.18 47.46
C ASP A 167 58.85 13.73 46.24
N SER A 168 58.98 12.46 45.86
CA SER A 168 58.23 11.90 44.72
C SER A 168 56.74 11.72 45.02
N ARG A 169 56.29 12.04 46.24
CA ARG A 169 54.87 12.04 46.61
C ARG A 169 54.06 13.02 45.77
N ARG A 170 54.66 14.13 45.32
CA ARG A 170 53.98 15.15 44.49
C ARG A 170 53.56 14.68 43.09
N ILE A 171 54.15 13.58 42.61
CA ILE A 171 53.84 12.96 41.31
C ILE A 171 53.24 11.56 41.48
N ALA A 172 52.92 11.18 42.71
CA ALA A 172 52.29 9.90 42.99
C ALA A 172 50.80 9.99 42.64
N PRO A 173 50.21 8.96 42.01
CA PRO A 173 48.77 8.92 41.77
C PRO A 173 47.99 8.74 43.07
N ASP A 174 46.80 9.34 43.16
CA ASP A 174 45.89 9.21 44.30
C ASP A 174 45.18 7.85 44.33
N PHE A 175 44.92 7.27 43.15
CA PHE A 175 44.36 5.94 43.01
C PHE A 175 44.85 5.27 41.72
N ALA A 176 44.90 3.95 41.75
CA ALA A 176 45.25 3.11 40.61
C ALA A 176 44.34 1.88 40.60
N TYR A 177 43.79 1.55 39.43
CA TYR A 177 43.05 0.31 39.21
C TYR A 177 43.17 -0.12 37.74
N ASP A 178 42.80 -1.36 37.46
CA ASP A 178 42.60 -1.84 36.08
C ASP A 178 41.24 -2.52 35.90
N ASN A 179 40.76 -2.54 34.65
CA ASN A 179 39.55 -3.27 34.24
C ASN A 179 39.88 -4.58 33.49
N GLY A 180 41.14 -5.02 33.55
CA GLY A 180 41.69 -6.17 32.81
C GLY A 180 42.07 -5.88 31.34
N ILE A 181 41.85 -4.66 30.83
CA ILE A 181 42.28 -4.22 29.49
C ILE A 181 43.13 -2.96 29.59
N PHE A 182 42.70 -2.00 30.41
CA PHE A 182 43.37 -0.72 30.63
C PHE A 182 43.68 -0.53 32.12
N THR A 183 44.80 0.12 32.40
CA THR A 183 45.18 0.59 33.73
C THR A 183 44.93 2.09 33.82
N PHE A 184 44.24 2.51 34.88
CA PHE A 184 43.87 3.90 35.14
C PHE A 184 44.64 4.40 36.36
N LEU A 185 45.33 5.52 36.20
CA LEU A 185 46.02 6.24 37.28
C LEU A 185 45.37 7.61 37.43
N GLY A 186 44.81 7.89 38.62
CA GLY A 186 44.14 9.15 38.93
C GLY A 186 45.05 10.11 39.67
N PHE A 187 44.97 11.39 39.32
CA PHE A 187 45.66 12.49 39.99
C PHE A 187 44.65 13.59 40.31
N ASN A 188 44.51 13.96 41.58
CA ASN A 188 43.73 15.11 42.01
C ASN A 188 44.60 16.36 41.85
N SER A 189 44.05 17.36 41.17
CA SER A 189 44.64 18.70 41.11
C SER A 189 44.37 19.41 42.44
N GLY A 190 45.23 19.15 43.44
CA GLY A 190 45.35 19.98 44.63
C GLY A 190 45.97 21.33 44.31
#